data_AF-A0A3L7Y5E3-F1
#
_entry.id   AF-A0A3L7Y5E3-F1
#
_cell.length_a   1.000
_cell.length_b   1.000
_cell.length_c   1.000
_cell.angle_alpha   90.00
_cell.angle_beta   90.00
_cell.angle_gamma   90.00
#
_symmetry.space_group_name_H-M   'P 1'
#
loop_
_entity.id
_entity.type
_entity.pdbx_description
1 polymer ?
#
loop_
_entity_poly.entity_id
_entity_poly.type
_entity_poly.pdbx_seq_one_letter_code
_entity_poly.pdbx_strand_id
1 'polypeptide(L)'
;MARRSRWQAGRLDSWITERRLTAADYLAGLAGFGLLFAIYFFTASLRFETGDELFMYDTAVGFSRRGSVLRSMTADMDWPGETYVEPAQPVLAVPLIWLADQSDRIGNAHAAMLFNPLVTAATAVVLMLYVRRLGYGMHTAVFSALLFGLTTIAWPYTKTFHREPLCTLGLLVAAYGLLRWRQSWSEPGAAVLPWLALALVGGAASVLAKEAGLIGLPLLMLIPLLGRRFMPRSG
;
A
#
# COMPACT_ATOMS: atom_id res chain seq x y z
N MET A 1 -7.22 32.76 42.77
CA MET A 1 -7.65 31.65 41.88
C MET A 1 -6.99 31.80 40.50
N ALA A 2 -5.81 31.23 40.26
CA ALA A 2 -5.22 31.15 38.90
C ALA A 2 -3.97 30.25 38.89
N ARG A 3 -4.14 28.92 39.02
CA ARG A 3 -3.02 27.98 38.91
C ARG A 3 -3.48 26.58 38.51
N ARG A 4 -4.15 26.44 37.35
CA ARG A 4 -4.60 25.12 36.86
C ARG A 4 -4.52 24.83 35.35
N SER A 5 -3.94 25.71 34.51
CA SER A 5 -3.95 25.45 33.04
C SER A 5 -2.65 24.93 32.43
N ARG A 6 -1.54 24.84 33.19
CA ARG A 6 -0.22 24.47 32.63
C ARG A 6 0.09 22.95 32.61
N TRP A 7 -0.77 22.12 33.20
CA TRP A 7 -0.52 20.68 33.40
C TRP A 7 -1.19 19.74 32.39
N GLN A 8 -1.99 20.25 31.46
CA GLN A 8 -2.67 19.41 30.45
C GLN A 8 -2.07 19.50 29.04
N ALA A 9 -1.40 20.59 28.68
CA ALA A 9 -0.75 20.72 27.37
C ALA A 9 0.41 19.72 27.19
N GLY A 10 1.32 19.64 28.17
CA GLY A 10 2.47 18.71 28.08
C GLY A 10 2.11 17.22 28.21
N ARG A 11 0.86 16.88 28.57
CA ARG A 11 0.44 15.47 28.65
C ARG A 11 0.06 14.93 27.28
N LEU A 12 -0.58 15.72 26.40
CA LEU A 12 -0.98 15.27 25.06
C LEU A 12 0.19 15.18 24.08
N ASP A 13 1.23 15.99 24.26
CA ASP A 13 2.46 15.95 23.44
C ASP A 13 3.30 14.70 23.70
N SER A 14 3.18 14.11 24.90
CA SER A 14 3.93 12.92 25.29
C SER A 14 3.46 11.60 24.64
N TRP A 15 2.29 11.55 23.98
CA TRP A 15 1.76 10.31 23.38
C TRP A 15 2.29 10.06 21.96
N ILE A 16 2.83 11.08 21.29
CA ILE A 16 3.48 10.97 19.98
C ILE A 16 5.00 11.05 20.17
N THR A 17 5.52 10.44 21.25
CA THR A 17 6.95 10.36 21.51
C THR A 17 7.62 9.34 20.60
N GLU A 18 8.45 9.84 19.70
CA GLU A 18 9.84 9.43 19.40
C GLU A 18 10.22 7.94 19.38
N ARG A 19 9.30 7.00 19.15
CA ARG A 19 9.71 5.61 18.91
C ARG A 19 10.29 5.49 17.51
N ARG A 20 11.61 5.63 17.43
CA ARG A 20 12.38 5.17 16.28
C ARG A 20 12.09 3.69 16.07
N LEU A 21 11.85 3.32 14.82
CA LEU A 21 11.76 1.91 14.44
C LEU A 21 13.13 1.28 14.69
N THR A 22 13.11 0.16 15.40
CA THR A 22 14.27 -0.66 15.74
C THR A 22 14.47 -1.74 14.68
N ALA A 23 15.63 -2.41 14.68
CA ALA A 23 15.87 -3.57 13.82
C ALA A 23 14.79 -4.66 14.01
N ALA A 24 14.30 -4.84 15.24
CA ALA A 24 13.24 -5.79 15.55
C ALA A 24 11.92 -5.46 14.83
N ASP A 25 11.60 -4.18 14.62
CA ASP A 25 10.41 -3.77 13.86
C ASP A 25 10.51 -4.18 12.39
N TYR A 26 11.68 -4.02 11.77
CA TYR A 26 11.89 -4.44 10.39
C TYR A 26 11.90 -5.96 10.24
N LEU A 27 12.51 -6.68 11.17
CA LEU A 27 12.49 -8.15 11.19
C LEU A 27 11.08 -8.70 11.40
N ALA A 28 10.30 -8.12 12.31
CA ALA A 28 8.90 -8.49 12.50
C ALA A 28 8.08 -8.22 11.23
N GLY A 29 8.36 -7.12 10.53
CA GLY A 29 7.73 -6.79 9.26
C GLY A 29 8.06 -7.81 8.17
N LEU A 30 9.32 -8.19 8.03
CA LEU A 30 9.76 -9.19 7.06
C LEU A 30 9.17 -10.58 7.37
N ALA A 31 9.16 -10.97 8.64
CA ALA A 31 8.55 -12.22 9.07
C ALA A 31 7.03 -12.24 8.82
N GLY A 32 6.34 -11.13 9.13
CA GLY A 32 4.91 -10.96 8.86
C GLY A 32 4.60 -10.98 7.36
N PHE A 33 5.43 -10.32 6.54
CA PHE A 33 5.33 -10.38 5.08
C PHE A 33 5.45 -11.82 4.57
N GLY A 34 6.50 -12.53 4.97
CA GLY A 34 6.75 -13.90 4.53
C GLY A 34 5.63 -14.85 4.96
N LEU A 35 5.15 -14.72 6.20
CA LEU A 35 4.05 -15.52 6.73
C LEU A 35 2.75 -15.28 5.95
N LEU A 36 2.33 -14.03 5.80
CA LEU A 36 1.10 -13.69 5.08
C LEU A 36 1.19 -14.08 3.61
N PHE A 37 2.32 -13.78 2.96
CA PHE A 37 2.53 -14.17 1.57
C PHE A 37 2.46 -15.69 1.39
N ALA A 38 3.07 -16.48 2.29
CA ALA A 38 2.98 -17.94 2.24
C ALA A 38 1.52 -18.41 2.37
N ILE A 39 0.76 -17.87 3.32
CA ILE A 39 -0.67 -18.19 3.49
C ILE A 39 -1.46 -17.86 2.23
N TYR A 40 -1.26 -16.67 1.65
CA TYR A 40 -1.96 -16.26 0.43
C TYR A 40 -1.56 -17.10 -0.77
N PHE A 41 -0.28 -17.46 -0.88
CA PHE A 41 0.24 -18.33 -1.93
C PHE A 41 -0.42 -19.72 -1.89
N PHE A 42 -0.48 -20.35 -0.71
CA PHE A 42 -1.12 -21.66 -0.53
C PHE A 42 -2.65 -21.62 -0.66
N THR A 43 -3.26 -20.43 -0.66
CA THR A 43 -4.71 -20.26 -0.78
C THR A 43 -5.13 -19.50 -2.03
N ALA A 44 -4.21 -19.29 -2.97
CA ALA A 44 -4.45 -18.62 -4.23
C ALA A 44 -5.43 -19.42 -5.11
N SER A 45 -6.33 -18.73 -5.81
CA SER A 45 -7.29 -19.36 -6.72
C SER A 45 -6.65 -19.76 -8.05
N LEU A 46 -5.62 -19.01 -8.48
CA LEU A 46 -4.89 -19.18 -9.74
C LEU A 46 -5.81 -19.22 -10.99
N ARG A 47 -6.98 -18.59 -10.91
CA ARG A 47 -7.93 -18.40 -12.01
C ARG A 47 -8.51 -16.98 -11.97
N PHE A 48 -8.76 -16.39 -13.14
CA PHE A 48 -9.51 -15.13 -13.23
C PHE A 48 -11.00 -15.42 -13.05
N GLU A 49 -11.67 -14.63 -12.21
CA GLU A 49 -13.10 -14.82 -11.92
C GLU A 49 -13.99 -13.87 -12.71
N THR A 50 -13.44 -12.73 -13.16
CA THR A 50 -14.19 -11.66 -13.84
C THR A 50 -13.51 -11.19 -15.13
N GLY A 51 -14.30 -10.58 -16.01
CA GLY A 51 -13.80 -9.94 -17.24
C GLY A 51 -12.84 -8.78 -16.96
N ASP A 52 -13.10 -8.00 -15.90
CA ASP A 52 -12.24 -6.87 -15.49
C ASP A 52 -10.80 -7.32 -15.21
N GLU A 53 -10.62 -8.48 -14.58
CA GLU A 53 -9.31 -9.05 -14.33
C GLU A 53 -8.60 -9.46 -15.63
N LEU A 54 -9.35 -10.04 -16.57
CA LEU A 54 -8.83 -10.44 -17.87
C LEU A 54 -8.39 -9.24 -18.70
N PHE A 55 -9.14 -8.13 -18.69
CA PHE A 55 -8.72 -6.91 -19.35
C PHE A 55 -7.42 -6.37 -18.76
N MET A 56 -7.29 -6.31 -17.43
CA MET A 56 -6.04 -5.88 -16.79
C MET A 56 -4.87 -6.81 -17.13
N TYR A 57 -5.11 -8.12 -17.15
CA TYR A 57 -4.09 -9.10 -17.51
C TYR A 57 -3.66 -8.99 -18.98
N ASP A 58 -4.59 -8.85 -19.92
CA ASP A 58 -4.31 -8.67 -21.35
C ASP A 58 -3.50 -7.38 -21.59
N THR A 59 -3.83 -6.29 -20.89
CA THR A 59 -3.01 -5.07 -20.91
C THR A 59 -1.59 -5.33 -20.41
N ALA A 60 -1.44 -6.04 -19.28
CA ALA A 60 -0.13 -6.31 -18.68
C ALA A 60 0.75 -7.16 -19.61
N VAL A 61 0.19 -8.21 -20.22
CA VAL A 61 0.89 -9.07 -21.19
C VAL A 61 1.20 -8.31 -22.48
N GLY A 62 0.25 -7.56 -23.02
CA GLY A 62 0.44 -6.74 -24.21
C GLY A 62 1.56 -5.72 -24.01
N PHE A 63 1.57 -5.05 -22.87
CA PHE A 63 2.61 -4.09 -22.52
C PHE A 63 3.97 -4.79 -22.31
N SER A 64 4.01 -5.89 -21.57
CA SER A 64 5.24 -6.65 -21.29
C SER A 64 5.92 -7.19 -22.56
N ARG A 65 5.14 -7.66 -23.54
CA ARG A 65 5.68 -8.34 -24.73
C ARG A 65 5.79 -7.45 -25.96
N ARG A 66 4.90 -6.46 -26.10
CA ARG A 66 4.78 -5.63 -27.31
C ARG A 66 4.91 -4.13 -27.05
N GLY A 67 4.93 -3.69 -25.79
CA GLY A 67 4.83 -2.27 -25.45
C GLY A 67 3.52 -1.64 -25.91
N SER A 68 2.45 -2.44 -26.05
CA SER A 68 1.17 -2.02 -26.62
C SER A 68 0.01 -2.43 -25.72
N VAL A 69 -1.01 -1.56 -25.63
CA VAL A 69 -2.27 -1.81 -24.91
C VAL A 69 -3.38 -2.33 -25.84
N LEU A 70 -3.02 -2.73 -27.07
CA LEU A 70 -3.96 -3.36 -27.99
C LEU A 70 -4.38 -4.74 -27.45
N ARG A 71 -5.70 -4.95 -27.38
CA ARG A 71 -6.31 -6.19 -26.92
C ARG A 71 -5.89 -7.37 -27.78
N SER A 72 -5.62 -8.49 -27.12
CA SER A 72 -5.29 -9.75 -27.77
C SER A 72 -6.12 -10.90 -27.24
N MET A 73 -6.04 -11.17 -25.94
CA MET A 73 -6.76 -12.27 -25.30
C MET A 73 -8.24 -11.95 -25.07
N THR A 74 -8.58 -10.67 -24.98
CA THR A 74 -9.94 -10.19 -24.69
C THR A 74 -10.62 -9.55 -25.90
N ALA A 75 -10.10 -9.80 -27.11
CA ALA A 75 -10.59 -9.19 -28.35
C ALA A 75 -11.98 -9.69 -28.78
N ASP A 76 -12.41 -10.86 -28.28
CA ASP A 76 -13.73 -11.46 -28.51
C ASP A 76 -14.77 -11.01 -27.46
N MET A 77 -14.32 -10.52 -26.31
CA MET A 77 -15.18 -10.11 -25.20
C MET A 77 -15.74 -8.69 -25.35
N ASP A 78 -15.09 -7.84 -26.15
CA ASP A 78 -15.50 -6.45 -26.39
C ASP A 78 -14.97 -5.96 -27.75
N TRP A 79 -15.54 -4.88 -28.29
CA TRP A 79 -15.23 -4.37 -29.63
C TRP A 79 -13.73 -4.13 -29.85
N PRO A 80 -13.10 -4.64 -30.94
CA PRO A 80 -11.66 -4.57 -31.14
C PRO A 80 -11.07 -3.17 -30.88
N GLY A 81 -10.02 -3.09 -30.06
CA GLY A 81 -9.39 -1.82 -29.71
C GLY A 81 -8.38 -1.92 -28.57
N GLU A 82 -8.05 -0.77 -27.98
CA GLU A 82 -7.20 -0.69 -26.80
C GLU A 82 -7.96 -1.14 -25.54
N THR A 83 -7.25 -1.71 -24.57
CA THR A 83 -7.80 -1.93 -23.22
C THR A 83 -7.92 -0.61 -22.47
N TYR A 84 -9.13 -0.28 -22.00
CA TYR A 84 -9.39 0.88 -21.14
C TYR A 84 -9.37 0.48 -19.67
N VAL A 85 -8.18 0.20 -19.15
CA VAL A 85 -7.97 -0.11 -17.72
C VAL A 85 -7.01 0.88 -17.09
N GLU A 86 -7.13 1.07 -15.78
CA GLU A 86 -6.22 1.93 -15.04
C GLU A 86 -4.79 1.35 -15.07
N PRO A 87 -3.76 2.18 -15.31
CA PRO A 87 -2.46 1.69 -15.75
C PRO A 87 -1.61 1.09 -14.63
N ALA A 88 -1.80 1.44 -13.35
CA ALA A 88 -0.83 1.05 -12.32
C ALA A 88 -0.80 -0.46 -12.05
N GLN A 89 -1.95 -1.12 -11.99
CA GLN A 89 -2.05 -2.56 -11.76
C GLN A 89 -1.34 -3.36 -12.87
N PRO A 90 -1.66 -3.18 -14.17
CA PRO A 90 -1.00 -3.94 -15.24
C PRO A 90 0.49 -3.61 -15.35
N VAL A 91 0.87 -2.33 -15.28
CA VAL A 91 2.28 -1.91 -15.42
C VAL A 91 3.15 -2.47 -14.31
N LEU A 92 2.68 -2.43 -13.05
CA LEU A 92 3.45 -2.96 -11.92
C LEU A 92 3.48 -4.49 -11.86
N ALA A 93 2.57 -5.18 -12.55
CA ALA A 93 2.60 -6.63 -12.69
C ALA A 93 3.57 -7.11 -13.79
N VAL A 94 4.01 -6.24 -14.71
CA VAL A 94 4.93 -6.57 -15.81
C VAL A 94 6.18 -7.33 -15.36
N PRO A 95 6.90 -6.95 -14.28
CA PRO A 95 8.09 -7.67 -13.87
C PRO A 95 7.83 -9.16 -13.55
N LEU A 96 6.67 -9.48 -12.98
CA LEU A 96 6.30 -10.87 -12.68
C LEU A 96 6.00 -11.66 -13.96
N ILE A 97 5.30 -11.03 -14.91
CA ILE A 97 5.01 -11.62 -16.22
C ILE A 97 6.31 -11.84 -17.00
N TRP A 98 7.17 -10.84 -17.05
CA TRP A 98 8.45 -10.91 -17.74
C TRP A 98 9.36 -12.01 -17.18
N LEU A 99 9.43 -12.14 -15.85
CA LEU A 99 10.17 -13.22 -15.19
C LEU A 99 9.59 -14.60 -15.51
N ALA A 100 8.26 -14.73 -15.53
CA ALA A 100 7.62 -15.99 -15.89
C ALA A 100 7.86 -16.37 -17.36
N ASP A 101 7.87 -15.38 -18.26
CA ASP A 101 8.19 -15.57 -19.68
C ASP A 101 9.63 -16.06 -19.92
N GLN A 102 10.54 -15.98 -18.92
CA GLN A 102 11.87 -16.58 -19.00
C GLN A 102 11.90 -18.09 -18.71
N SER A 103 10.76 -18.71 -18.41
CA SER A 103 10.69 -20.10 -17.97
C SER A 103 9.49 -20.83 -18.56
N ASP A 104 9.75 -21.93 -19.27
CA ASP A 104 8.68 -22.79 -19.82
C ASP A 104 7.87 -23.53 -18.74
N ARG A 105 8.29 -23.44 -17.46
CA ARG A 105 7.66 -24.13 -16.34
C ARG A 105 6.65 -23.27 -15.59
N ILE A 106 6.70 -21.95 -15.77
CA ILE A 106 5.91 -21.00 -14.97
C ILE A 106 4.90 -20.32 -15.90
N GLY A 107 3.61 -20.55 -15.64
CA GLY A 107 2.55 -19.84 -16.36
C GLY A 107 2.56 -18.36 -16.01
N ASN A 108 2.64 -17.50 -17.04
CA ASN A 108 2.63 -16.05 -16.89
C ASN A 108 1.33 -15.52 -16.23
N ALA A 109 0.17 -16.13 -16.49
CA ALA A 109 -1.09 -15.82 -15.83
C ALA A 109 -1.00 -16.07 -14.32
N HIS A 110 -0.49 -17.24 -13.91
CA HIS A 110 -0.29 -17.57 -12.51
C HIS A 110 0.68 -16.59 -11.84
N ALA A 111 1.76 -16.21 -12.52
CA ALA A 111 2.71 -15.24 -12.00
C ALA A 111 2.08 -13.84 -11.81
N ALA A 112 1.27 -13.38 -12.76
CA ALA A 112 0.52 -12.13 -12.62
C ALA A 112 -0.43 -12.17 -11.40
N MET A 113 -1.10 -13.30 -11.19
CA MET A 113 -2.01 -13.49 -10.06
C MET A 113 -1.32 -13.49 -8.69
N LEU A 114 0.01 -13.69 -8.63
CA LEU A 114 0.79 -13.55 -7.39
C LEU A 114 1.05 -12.09 -7.00
N PHE A 115 0.74 -11.13 -7.87
CA PHE A 115 0.89 -9.71 -7.58
C PHE A 115 0.06 -9.26 -6.37
N ASN A 116 -1.22 -9.58 -6.32
CA ASN A 116 -2.10 -9.16 -5.23
C ASN A 116 -1.76 -9.81 -3.87
N PRO A 117 -1.35 -11.08 -3.78
CA PRO A 117 -0.73 -11.65 -2.59
C PRO A 117 0.47 -10.84 -2.08
N LEU A 118 1.40 -10.46 -2.96
CA LEU A 118 2.58 -9.65 -2.61
C LEU A 118 2.17 -8.25 -2.11
N VAL A 119 1.30 -7.58 -2.86
CA VAL A 119 0.78 -6.24 -2.53
C VAL A 119 0.07 -6.24 -1.18
N THR A 120 -0.79 -7.23 -0.93
CA THR A 120 -1.57 -7.30 0.31
C THR A 120 -0.69 -7.61 1.52
N ALA A 121 0.31 -8.49 1.37
CA ALA A 121 1.31 -8.73 2.40
C ALA A 121 2.12 -7.46 2.69
N ALA A 122 2.51 -6.71 1.65
CA ALA A 122 3.18 -5.42 1.81
C ALA A 122 2.28 -4.39 2.54
N THR A 123 0.98 -4.33 2.21
CA THR A 123 0.01 -3.47 2.90
C THR A 123 -0.03 -3.76 4.40
N ALA A 124 -0.04 -5.04 4.79
CA ALA A 124 -0.01 -5.44 6.19
C ALA A 124 1.26 -4.96 6.91
N VAL A 125 2.42 -5.01 6.25
CA VAL A 125 3.68 -4.48 6.81
C VAL A 125 3.63 -2.97 6.96
N VAL A 126 3.19 -2.24 5.94
CA VAL A 126 3.07 -0.77 6.04
C VAL A 126 2.08 -0.39 7.15
N LEU A 127 0.99 -1.15 7.32
CA LEU A 127 0.04 -0.97 8.43
C LEU A 127 0.71 -1.17 9.79
N MET A 128 1.49 -2.24 9.94
CA MET A 128 2.28 -2.49 11.15
C MET A 128 3.20 -1.30 11.45
N LEU A 129 3.98 -0.84 10.47
CA LEU A 129 4.91 0.27 10.64
C LEU A 129 4.17 1.58 10.96
N TYR A 130 3.01 1.80 10.34
CA TYR A 130 2.14 2.93 10.62
C TYR A 130 1.66 2.92 12.08
N VAL A 131 1.15 1.78 12.56
CA VAL A 131 0.72 1.59 13.95
C VAL A 131 1.88 1.79 14.93
N ARG A 132 3.09 1.30 14.60
CA ARG A 132 4.29 1.55 15.41
C ARG A 132 4.64 3.02 15.48
N ARG A 133 4.51 3.77 14.38
CA ARG A 133 4.75 5.21 14.31
C ARG A 133 3.69 6.05 15.01
N LEU A 134 2.50 5.49 15.25
CA LEU A 134 1.49 6.10 16.12
C LEU A 134 1.80 5.90 17.62
N GLY A 135 2.86 5.17 17.99
CA GLY A 135 3.30 4.99 19.38
C GLY A 135 2.88 3.66 20.02
N TYR A 136 2.07 2.85 19.35
CA TYR A 136 1.62 1.55 19.86
C TYR A 136 2.77 0.55 19.96
N GLY A 137 2.66 -0.43 20.86
CA GLY A 137 3.66 -1.49 21.05
C GLY A 137 3.77 -2.46 19.87
N MET A 138 4.83 -3.28 19.87
CA MET A 138 5.09 -4.29 18.83
C MET A 138 3.90 -5.25 18.66
N HIS A 139 3.43 -5.84 19.77
CA HIS A 139 2.33 -6.79 19.74
C HIS A 139 1.09 -6.20 19.07
N THR A 140 0.67 -5.00 19.48
CA THR A 140 -0.49 -4.32 18.87
C THR A 140 -0.30 -4.12 17.37
N ALA A 141 0.88 -3.71 16.92
CA ALA A 141 1.14 -3.50 15.50
C ALA A 141 1.10 -4.81 14.70
N VAL A 142 1.72 -5.88 15.22
CA VAL A 142 1.71 -7.21 14.59
C VAL A 142 0.29 -7.76 14.55
N PHE A 143 -0.47 -7.66 15.65
CA PHE A 143 -1.87 -8.08 15.69
C PHE A 143 -2.73 -7.29 14.70
N SER A 144 -2.56 -5.98 14.59
CA SER A 144 -3.29 -5.18 13.59
C SER A 144 -3.00 -5.64 12.16
N ALA A 145 -1.75 -5.95 11.84
CA ALA A 145 -1.36 -6.45 10.51
C ALA A 145 -1.94 -7.84 10.22
N LEU A 146 -1.91 -8.75 11.20
CA LEU A 146 -2.47 -10.10 11.07
C LEU A 146 -4.00 -10.07 10.99
N LEU A 147 -4.68 -9.26 11.81
CA LEU A 147 -6.13 -9.07 11.73
C LEU A 147 -6.52 -8.49 10.36
N PHE A 148 -5.83 -7.45 9.90
CA PHE A 148 -6.04 -6.94 8.56
C PHE A 148 -5.91 -8.04 7.49
N GLY A 149 -4.81 -8.78 7.52
CA GLY A 149 -4.50 -9.77 6.49
C GLY A 149 -5.36 -11.04 6.53
N LEU A 150 -5.78 -11.49 7.71
CA LEU A 150 -6.41 -12.82 7.88
C LEU A 150 -7.90 -12.74 8.24
N THR A 151 -8.39 -11.59 8.70
CA THR A 151 -9.76 -11.46 9.20
C THR A 151 -10.55 -10.34 8.52
N THR A 152 -10.10 -9.88 7.36
CA THR A 152 -10.84 -8.90 6.55
C THR A 152 -11.00 -9.35 5.11
N ILE A 153 -11.71 -8.54 4.32
CA ILE A 153 -11.87 -8.75 2.88
C ILE A 153 -10.53 -8.71 2.12
N ALA A 154 -9.45 -8.21 2.71
CA ALA A 154 -8.13 -8.21 2.11
C ALA A 154 -7.68 -9.61 1.66
N TRP A 155 -8.00 -10.66 2.43
CA TRP A 155 -7.67 -12.04 2.07
C TRP A 155 -8.40 -12.52 0.81
N PRO A 156 -9.74 -12.46 0.70
CA PRO A 156 -10.43 -12.73 -0.56
C PRO A 156 -9.82 -12.00 -1.77
N TYR A 157 -9.47 -10.72 -1.62
CA TYR A 157 -8.87 -9.94 -2.71
C TYR A 157 -7.49 -10.45 -3.15
N THR A 158 -6.73 -11.17 -2.31
CA THR A 158 -5.46 -11.79 -2.73
C THR A 158 -5.65 -12.90 -3.75
N LYS A 159 -6.88 -13.40 -3.93
CA LYS A 159 -7.22 -14.47 -4.87
C LYS A 159 -7.71 -13.95 -6.21
N THR A 160 -7.71 -12.64 -6.40
CA THR A 160 -8.16 -11.98 -7.63
C THR A 160 -7.02 -11.12 -8.18
N PHE A 161 -7.10 -10.69 -9.43
CA PHE A 161 -6.18 -9.74 -10.03
C PHE A 161 -6.73 -8.31 -10.08
N HIS A 162 -7.66 -7.97 -9.18
CA HIS A 162 -8.22 -6.63 -9.14
C HIS A 162 -7.25 -5.56 -8.58
N ARG A 163 -7.56 -4.29 -8.82
CA ARG A 163 -6.71 -3.12 -8.53
C ARG A 163 -6.89 -2.51 -7.14
N GLU A 164 -7.91 -2.94 -6.39
CA GLU A 164 -8.22 -2.45 -5.04
C GLU A 164 -7.09 -2.69 -4.03
N PRO A 165 -6.39 -3.84 -4.02
CA PRO A 165 -5.25 -4.05 -3.13
C PRO A 165 -4.13 -3.04 -3.36
N LEU A 166 -3.81 -2.75 -4.62
CA LEU A 166 -2.77 -1.78 -4.98
C LEU A 166 -3.21 -0.34 -4.63
N CYS A 167 -4.47 0.00 -4.89
CA CYS A 167 -5.04 1.27 -4.46
C CYS A 167 -4.93 1.45 -2.94
N THR A 168 -5.27 0.42 -2.18
CA THR A 168 -5.18 0.39 -0.71
C THR A 168 -3.74 0.57 -0.23
N LEU A 169 -2.80 -0.15 -0.84
CA LEU A 169 -1.36 0.00 -0.54
C LEU A 169 -0.92 1.45 -0.79
N GLY A 170 -1.27 2.03 -1.94
CA GLY A 170 -0.93 3.41 -2.28
C GLY A 170 -1.44 4.42 -1.27
N LEU A 171 -2.71 4.33 -0.86
CA LEU A 171 -3.29 5.20 0.18
C LEU A 171 -2.58 5.06 1.51
N LEU A 172 -2.24 3.83 1.90
CA LEU A 172 -1.57 3.57 3.18
C LEU A 172 -0.12 4.06 3.18
N VAL A 173 0.61 3.88 2.07
CA VAL A 173 1.94 4.47 1.85
C VAL A 173 1.85 6.00 1.88
N ALA A 174 0.81 6.58 1.27
CA ALA A 174 0.57 8.01 1.31
C ALA A 174 0.36 8.52 2.74
N ALA A 175 -0.50 7.83 3.50
CA ALA A 175 -0.76 8.11 4.91
C ALA A 175 0.51 8.00 5.76
N TYR A 176 1.31 6.95 5.55
CA TYR A 176 2.58 6.74 6.23
C TYR A 176 3.60 7.83 5.90
N GLY A 177 3.72 8.20 4.63
CA GLY A 177 4.57 9.31 4.17
C GLY A 177 4.19 10.63 4.84
N LEU A 178 2.89 10.97 4.87
CA LEU A 178 2.40 12.18 5.53
C LEU A 178 2.64 12.17 7.05
N LEU A 179 2.45 11.02 7.70
CA LEU A 179 2.72 10.86 9.13
C LEU A 179 4.21 11.10 9.42
N ARG A 180 5.10 10.49 8.63
CA ARG A 180 6.55 10.65 8.78
C ARG A 180 7.04 12.05 8.41
N TRP A 181 6.47 12.63 7.37
CA TRP A 181 6.71 14.03 7.00
C TRP A 181 6.37 14.94 8.17
N ARG A 182 5.20 14.77 8.78
CA ARG A 182 4.81 15.53 9.99
C ARG A 182 5.79 15.34 11.14
N GLN A 183 6.17 14.10 11.46
CA GLN A 183 7.10 13.80 12.56
C GLN A 183 8.52 14.35 12.31
N SER A 184 8.97 14.38 11.06
CA SER A 184 10.31 14.87 10.69
C SER A 184 10.53 16.36 10.97
N TRP A 185 9.47 17.16 11.09
CA TRP A 185 9.58 18.57 11.48
C TRP A 185 10.00 18.76 12.94
N SER A 186 9.78 17.76 13.79
CA SER A 186 10.15 17.80 15.22
C SER A 186 11.51 17.15 15.49
N GLU A 187 12.08 16.42 14.52
CA GLU A 187 13.36 15.73 14.65
C GLU A 187 14.50 16.59 14.08
N PRO A 188 15.45 17.09 14.89
CA PRO A 188 16.58 17.88 14.37
C PRO A 188 17.41 17.08 13.36
N GLY A 189 17.59 17.64 12.16
CA GLY A 189 18.39 17.03 11.08
C GLY A 189 17.69 15.94 10.26
N ALA A 190 16.39 15.70 10.46
CA ALA A 190 15.65 14.72 9.66
C ALA A 190 15.39 15.22 8.23
N ALA A 191 15.60 14.36 7.24
CA ALA A 191 15.25 14.65 5.85
C ALA A 191 13.73 14.62 5.67
N VAL A 192 13.14 15.79 5.46
CA VAL A 192 11.69 15.99 5.32
C VAL A 192 11.19 15.60 3.93
N LEU A 193 11.97 15.94 2.89
CA LEU A 193 11.60 15.80 1.48
C LEU A 193 11.30 14.35 1.05
N PRO A 194 12.07 13.33 1.46
CA PRO A 194 11.79 11.94 1.11
C PRO A 194 10.42 11.44 1.59
N TRP A 195 9.97 11.88 2.77
CA TRP A 195 8.67 11.47 3.31
C TRP A 195 7.51 12.12 2.57
N LEU A 196 7.68 13.37 2.14
CA LEU A 196 6.71 14.03 1.26
C LEU A 196 6.67 13.39 -0.11
N ALA A 197 7.83 13.06 -0.69
CA ALA A 197 7.91 12.34 -1.96
C ALA A 197 7.22 10.97 -1.86
N LEU A 198 7.47 10.21 -0.79
CA LEU A 198 6.78 8.96 -0.52
C LEU A 198 5.25 9.14 -0.44
N ALA A 199 4.80 10.21 0.22
CA ALA A 199 3.39 10.53 0.32
C ALA A 199 2.74 10.78 -1.05
N LEU A 200 3.40 11.59 -1.88
CA LEU A 200 2.94 11.94 -3.23
C LEU A 200 2.95 10.73 -4.16
N VAL A 201 4.02 9.94 -4.14
CA VAL A 201 4.14 8.72 -4.95
C VAL A 201 3.07 7.70 -4.56
N GLY A 202 2.84 7.47 -3.26
CA GLY A 202 1.78 6.59 -2.79
C GLY A 202 0.38 7.07 -3.22
N GLY A 203 0.12 8.37 -3.09
CA GLY A 203 -1.16 8.97 -3.51
C GLY A 203 -1.38 8.87 -5.02
N ALA A 204 -0.35 9.16 -5.82
CA ALA A 204 -0.40 9.00 -7.27
C ALA A 204 -0.59 7.54 -7.68
N ALA A 205 0.15 6.60 -7.08
CA ALA A 205 -0.02 5.17 -7.33
C ALA A 205 -1.43 4.69 -6.98
N SER A 206 -2.04 5.21 -5.91
CA SER A 206 -3.43 4.89 -5.56
C SER A 206 -4.42 5.35 -6.64
N VAL A 207 -4.33 6.60 -7.08
CA VAL A 207 -5.22 7.16 -8.11
C VAL A 207 -5.04 6.44 -9.45
N LEU A 208 -3.79 6.15 -9.83
CA LEU A 208 -3.46 5.42 -11.05
C LEU A 208 -3.82 3.93 -10.98
N ALA A 209 -4.02 3.36 -9.79
CA ALA A 209 -4.56 2.02 -9.62
C ALA A 209 -6.09 2.04 -9.68
N LYS A 210 -6.73 3.04 -9.08
CA LYS A 210 -8.18 3.20 -9.10
C LYS A 210 -8.56 4.65 -8.86
N GLU A 211 -9.33 5.23 -9.77
CA GLU A 211 -9.76 6.64 -9.70
C GLU A 211 -10.46 6.98 -8.38
N ALA A 212 -11.22 6.03 -7.81
CA ALA A 212 -11.87 6.19 -6.51
C ALA A 212 -10.89 6.44 -5.35
N GLY A 213 -9.59 6.13 -5.52
CA GLY A 213 -8.54 6.49 -4.58
C GLY A 213 -8.44 8.00 -4.34
N LEU A 214 -8.87 8.83 -5.31
CA LEU A 214 -8.93 10.28 -5.18
C LEU A 214 -9.81 10.73 -3.99
N ILE A 215 -10.86 9.97 -3.67
CA ILE A 215 -11.77 10.25 -2.55
C ILE A 215 -11.03 10.13 -1.20
N GLY A 216 -10.03 9.27 -1.11
CA GLY A 216 -9.23 9.09 0.11
C GLY A 216 -8.26 10.25 0.37
N LEU A 217 -7.76 10.93 -0.67
CA LEU A 217 -6.69 11.93 -0.54
C LEU A 217 -7.05 13.14 0.35
N PRO A 218 -8.25 13.76 0.25
CA PRO A 218 -8.65 14.84 1.14
C PRO A 218 -8.65 14.43 2.62
N LEU A 219 -9.05 13.19 2.92
CA LEU A 219 -9.06 12.67 4.29
C LEU A 219 -7.63 12.51 4.82
N LEU A 220 -6.68 12.09 3.98
CA LEU A 220 -5.28 11.97 4.35
C LEU A 220 -4.64 13.33 4.70
N MET A 221 -5.14 14.44 4.13
CA MET A 221 -4.67 15.79 4.48
C MET A 221 -4.98 16.17 5.93
N LEU A 222 -5.90 15.48 6.61
CA LEU A 222 -6.14 15.68 8.04
C LEU A 222 -4.95 15.24 8.90
N ILE A 223 -4.14 14.28 8.44
CA ILE A 223 -2.97 13.76 9.17
C ILE A 223 -1.99 14.89 9.53
N PRO A 224 -1.50 15.71 8.58
CA PRO A 224 -0.67 16.86 8.91
C PRO A 224 -1.44 17.99 9.60
N LEU A 225 -2.72 18.21 9.28
CA LEU A 225 -3.49 19.35 9.78
C LEU A 225 -3.85 19.25 11.27
N LEU A 226 -4.25 18.07 11.76
CA LEU A 226 -4.60 17.88 13.17
C LEU A 226 -3.38 18.05 14.10
N GLY A 227 -2.17 17.80 13.60
CA GLY A 227 -0.93 18.02 14.35
C GLY A 227 -0.44 19.48 14.39
N ARG A 228 -0.82 20.32 13.42
CA ARG A 228 -0.35 21.73 13.35
C ARG A 228 -0.83 22.62 14.49
N ARG A 229 -1.95 22.27 15.14
CA ARG A 229 -2.50 23.04 16.28
C ARG A 229 -1.64 22.99 17.54
N PHE A 230 -0.59 22.16 17.57
CA PHE A 230 0.24 21.91 18.76
C PHE A 230 1.74 22.17 18.56
N MET A 231 2.16 22.72 17.40
CA MET A 231 3.57 23.12 17.24
C MET A 231 3.80 24.49 17.92
N PRO A 232 4.77 24.61 18.85
CA PRO A 232 5.16 25.90 19.37
C PRO A 232 5.63 26.78 18.22
N ARG A 233 5.00 27.94 18.06
CA ARG A 233 5.58 28.99 17.22
C ARG A 233 6.86 29.44 17.92
N SER A 234 8.01 29.10 17.36
CA SER A 234 9.27 29.76 17.71
C SER A 234 9.15 31.21 17.27
N GLY A 235 8.78 32.09 18.21
CA GLY A 235 9.06 33.51 18.15
C GLY A 235 10.46 33.79 18.66
#